data_AF-A0A1L5KLZ6-F1
#
_entry.id   AF-A0A1L5KLZ6-F1
#
_cell.length_a   1.000
_cell.length_b   1.000
_cell.length_c   1.000
_cell.angle_alpha   90.00
_cell.angle_beta   90.00
_cell.angle_gamma   90.00
#
_symmetry.space_group_name_H-M   'P 1'
#
loop_
_entity.id
_entity.type
_entity.pdbx_description
1 polymer ?
#
loop_
_entity_poly.entity_id
_entity_poly.type
_entity_poly.pdbx_seq_one_letter_code
_entity_poly.pdbx_strand_id
1 'polypeptide(L)' 'AVLLPEVWVGRSCRLRRCVIDRACVIPEGMVIGENAEEDARRFYRSEEGIVLVTREMLRKLGHKQER' A
#
# COMPACT_ATOMS: atom_id res chain seq x y z
N ALA A 1 7.44 -5.65 -5.80
CA ALA A 1 7.21 -4.60 -4.79
C ALA A 1 8.42 -4.54 -3.87
N VAL A 2 8.67 -3.39 -3.24
CA VAL A 2 9.67 -3.26 -2.17
C VAL A 2 8.90 -3.10 -0.86
N LEU A 3 9.19 -3.96 0.11
CA LEU A 3 8.57 -3.92 1.43
C LEU A 3 9.64 -3.55 2.43
N LEU A 4 9.44 -2.45 3.16
CA LEU A 4 10.32 -2.09 4.27
C LEU A 4 10.14 -3.06 5.44
N PRO A 5 11.03 -3.02 6.45
CA PRO A 5 10.94 -3.91 7.60
C PRO A 5 9.56 -3.88 8.29
N GLU A 6 9.19 -5.01 8.89
CA GLU A 6 7.97 -5.15 9.71
C GLU A 6 6.64 -4.96 8.96
N VAL A 7 6.65 -4.89 7.63
CA VAL A 7 5.42 -4.89 6.83
C VAL A 7 4.70 -6.23 6.98
N TRP A 8 3.41 -6.17 7.32
CA TRP A 8 2.51 -7.32 7.34
C TRP A 8 1.57 -7.25 6.15
N VAL A 9 1.44 -8.36 5.42
CA VAL A 9 0.60 -8.45 4.22
C VAL A 9 -0.49 -9.47 4.46
N GLY A 10 -1.74 -9.01 4.39
CA GLY A 10 -2.92 -9.86 4.44
C GLY A 10 -3.00 -10.85 3.28
N ARG A 11 -3.89 -11.82 3.41
CA ARG A 11 -4.10 -12.83 2.36
C ARG A 11 -4.60 -12.16 1.07
N SER A 12 -4.34 -12.81 -0.07
CA SER A 12 -4.89 -12.41 -1.37
C SER A 12 -4.55 -10.97 -1.83
N CYS A 13 -3.56 -10.31 -1.22
CA CYS A 13 -3.09 -9.01 -1.68
C CYS A 13 -2.36 -9.12 -3.03
N ARG A 14 -2.51 -8.09 -3.85
CA ARG A 14 -1.81 -7.99 -5.14
C ARG A 14 -1.05 -6.67 -5.17
N LEU A 15 0.27 -6.77 -5.06
CA LEU A 15 1.18 -5.64 -4.88
C LEU A 15 2.16 -5.56 -6.05
N ARG A 16 2.00 -4.56 -6.91
CA ARG A 16 2.84 -4.34 -8.10
C ARG A 16 3.39 -2.92 -8.11
N ARG A 17 4.62 -2.73 -8.63
CA ARG A 17 5.27 -1.41 -8.76
C ARG A 17 5.09 -0.47 -7.55
N CYS A 18 5.19 -1.01 -6.34
CA CYS A 18 4.95 -0.24 -5.12
C CYS A 18 6.07 -0.41 -4.10
N VAL A 19 6.19 0.61 -3.25
CA VAL A 19 7.04 0.68 -2.05
C VAL A 19 6.12 0.80 -0.85
N ILE A 20 6.21 -0.15 0.08
CA ILE A 20 5.43 -0.17 1.31
C ILE A 20 6.32 0.24 2.47
N ASP A 21 5.96 1.32 3.16
CA ASP A 21 6.72 1.87 4.28
C ASP A 21 6.73 0.95 5.51
N ARG A 22 7.69 1.16 6.42
CA ARG A 22 7.93 0.31 7.59
C ARG A 22 6.66 0.11 8.42
N ALA A 23 6.50 -1.11 8.93
CA ALA A 23 5.42 -1.49 9.85
C ALA A 23 4.00 -1.21 9.33
N CYS A 24 3.80 -1.14 8.00
CA CYS A 24 2.47 -1.09 7.40
C CYS A 24 1.78 -2.45 7.53
N VAL A 25 0.49 -2.42 7.85
CA VAL A 25 -0.40 -3.58 7.84
C VAL A 25 -1.31 -3.45 6.63
N ILE A 26 -1.04 -4.24 5.58
CA ILE A 26 -1.84 -4.26 4.36
C ILE A 26 -3.04 -5.20 4.56
N PRO A 27 -4.29 -4.71 4.48
CA PRO A 27 -5.48 -5.52 4.72
C PRO A 27 -5.66 -6.58 3.64
N GLU A 28 -6.37 -7.66 3.99
CA GLU A 28 -6.68 -8.76 3.07
C GLU A 28 -7.35 -8.27 1.78
N GLY A 29 -6.92 -8.84 0.66
CA GLY A 29 -7.45 -8.55 -0.68
C GLY A 29 -7.07 -7.18 -1.25
N MET A 30 -6.22 -6.39 -0.57
CA MET A 30 -5.84 -5.07 -1.08
C MET A 30 -5.03 -5.18 -2.38
N VAL A 31 -5.43 -4.41 -3.38
CA VAL A 31 -4.77 -4.31 -4.69
C VAL A 31 -4.12 -2.94 -4.83
N ILE A 32 -2.81 -2.93 -5.08
CA ILE A 32 -1.97 -1.73 -5.22
C ILE A 32 -1.06 -1.87 -6.43
N GLY A 33 -1.04 -0.85 -7.29
CA GLY A 33 -0.19 -0.78 -8.48
C GLY A 33 -0.77 -1.44 -9.72
N GLU A 34 -2.09 -1.49 -9.80
CA GLU A 34 -2.82 -2.08 -10.94
C GLU A 34 -3.77 -1.11 -11.64
N ASN A 35 -4.33 -0.15 -10.90
CA ASN A 35 -5.16 0.89 -11.47
C ASN A 35 -4.55 2.24 -11.09
N ALA A 36 -4.01 2.94 -12.09
CA ALA A 36 -3.30 4.19 -11.89
C ALA A 36 -4.15 5.28 -11.22
N GLU A 37 -5.43 5.37 -11.56
CA GLU A 37 -6.36 6.37 -11.01
C GLU A 37 -6.70 6.06 -9.56
N GLU A 38 -7.06 4.81 -9.26
CA GLU A 38 -7.36 4.39 -7.87
C GLU A 38 -6.13 4.45 -6.97
N ASP A 39 -4.94 4.15 -7.50
CA ASP A 39 -3.70 4.23 -6.74
C ASP A 39 -3.32 5.70 -6.44
N ALA A 40 -3.48 6.60 -7.41
CA ALA A 40 -3.26 8.04 -7.20
C ALA A 40 -4.31 8.67 -6.26
N ARG A 41 -5.53 8.12 -6.23
CA ARG A 41 -6.59 8.56 -5.30
C ARG A 41 -6.32 8.13 -3.87
N ARG A 42 -5.74 6.94 -3.67
CA ARG A 42 -5.55 6.31 -2.35
C ARG A 42 -4.18 6.58 -1.73
N PHE A 43 -3.15 6.75 -2.55
CA PHE A 43 -1.75 6.78 -2.15
C PHE A 43 -0.95 7.82 -2.95
N TYR A 44 0.33 7.97 -2.64
CA TYR A 44 1.23 8.73 -3.51
C TYR A 44 1.66 7.85 -4.69
N ARG A 45 1.47 8.35 -5.92
CA ARG A 45 1.95 7.70 -7.15
C ARG A 45 2.92 8.64 -7.85
N SER A 46 4.14 8.19 -8.08
CA SER A 46 5.13 8.94 -8.86
C SER A 46 4.73 9.04 -10.34
N GLU A 47 5.36 9.95 -11.08
CA GLU A 47 5.15 10.10 -12.52
C GLU A 47 5.51 8.81 -13.29
N GLU A 48 6.55 8.10 -12.83
CA GLU A 48 6.94 6.79 -13.36
C GLU A 48 5.98 5.64 -12.96
N GLY A 49 4.93 5.95 -12.21
CA GLY A 49 3.92 4.97 -11.79
C GLY A 49 4.39 4.04 -10.67
N ILE A 50 5.26 4.51 -9.78
CA ILE A 50 5.61 3.81 -8.53
C ILE A 50 4.69 4.31 -7.42
N VAL A 51 4.06 3.38 -6.69
CA VAL A 51 3.13 3.71 -5.60
C VAL A 51 3.84 3.65 -4.25
N LEU A 52 3.87 4.75 -3.50
CA LEU A 52 4.32 4.79 -2.11
C LEU A 52 3.12 4.68 -1.17
N VAL A 53 3.17 3.70 -0.27
CA VAL A 53 2.13 3.43 0.72
C VAL A 53 2.69 3.65 2.12
N THR A 54 2.02 4.48 2.92
CA THR A 54 2.39 4.74 4.32
C THR A 54 1.27 4.37 5.28
N ARG A 55 1.62 4.18 6.56
CA ARG A 55 0.65 3.93 7.64
C ARG A 55 -0.40 5.04 7.76
N GLU A 56 -0.01 6.28 7.52
CA GLU A 56 -0.95 7.41 7.55
C GLU A 56 -1.98 7.33 6.42
N MET A 57 -1.55 7.00 5.20
CA MET A 57 -2.47 6.83 4.07
C MET A 57 -3.46 5.68 4.34
N LEU A 58 -2.97 4.55 4.84
CA LEU A 58 -3.83 3.42 5.21
C LEU A 58 -4.83 3.78 6.32
N ARG A 59 -4.41 4.57 7.33
CA ARG A 59 -5.33 5.10 8.36
C ARG A 59 -6.39 6.03 7.78
N LYS A 60 -6.05 6.90 6.82
CA LYS A 60 -7.02 7.78 6.12
C LYS A 60 -8.08 6.98 5.36
N LEU A 61 -7.73 5.78 4.90
CA LEU A 61 -8.67 4.84 4.27
C LEU A 61 -9.48 4.01 5.29
N GLY A 62 -9.28 4.23 6.59
CA GLY A 62 -10.00 3.53 7.66
C GLY A 62 -9.38 2.20 8.09
N HIS A 63 -8.18 1.86 7.60
CA HIS A 63 -7.49 0.63 8.01
C HIS A 63 -6.67 0.86 9.28
N LYS A 64 -7.00 0.12 10.35
CA LYS A 64 -6.17 0.08 11.56
C LYS A 64 -4.78 -0.43 11.20
N GLN A 65 -3.76 0.12 11.86
CA GLN A 65 -2.35 -0.22 11.64
C GLN A 65 -1.78 -0.86 12.90
N GLU A 66 -2.52 -1.83 13.44
CA GLU A 66 -2.22 -2.65 14.61
C GLU A 66 -2.23 -4.10 14.11
N ARG A 67 -1.28 -4.91 14.57
CA ARG A 67 -1.19 -6.33 14.21
C ARG A 67 -1.89 -7.20 15.24
#